data_AF-A0A2A5J4D2-F1
#
_entry.id   AF-A0A2A5J4D2-F1
#
_cell.length_a   1.000
_cell.length_b   1.000
_cell.length_c   1.000
_cell.angle_alpha   90.00
_cell.angle_beta   90.00
_cell.angle_gamma   90.00
#
_symmetry.space_group_name_H-M   'P 1'
#
loop_
_entity.id
_entity.type
_entity.pdbx_description
1 polymer ?
#
loop_
_entity_poly.entity_id
_entity_poly.type
_entity_poly.pdbx_seq_one_letter_code
_entity_poly.pdbx_strand_id
1 'polypeptide(L)'
;MNRRSTWLHARSAELRAALLDLGLAITDREARTILDDQLTEYGALMRVTRQTAQQDFTDERLLAFARTLALSLSAEAPGNSNAPSPYP
;
A
#
# COMPACT_ATOMS: atom_id res chain seq x y z
N MET A 1 -24.61 -12.17 3.38
CA MET A 1 -23.77 -11.00 3.01
C MET A 1 -22.33 -11.28 3.42
N ASN A 2 -21.41 -11.32 2.45
CA ASN A 2 -20.01 -11.72 2.63
C ASN A 2 -19.20 -10.59 3.30
N ARG A 3 -19.12 -10.55 4.64
CA ARG A 3 -18.38 -9.50 5.39
C ARG A 3 -16.96 -9.26 4.87
N ARG A 4 -16.31 -10.30 4.34
CA ARG A 4 -14.94 -10.25 3.79
C ARG A 4 -14.83 -9.39 2.53
N SER A 5 -15.82 -9.45 1.63
CA SER A 5 -15.82 -8.62 0.42
C SER A 5 -16.12 -7.16 0.73
N THR A 6 -16.96 -6.91 1.74
CA THR A 6 -17.26 -5.55 2.20
C THR A 6 -16.05 -4.88 2.84
N TRP A 7 -15.29 -5.61 3.69
CA TRP A 7 -14.10 -5.05 4.33
C TRP A 7 -13.01 -4.70 3.32
N LEU A 8 -12.72 -5.61 2.37
CA LEU A 8 -11.66 -5.39 1.38
C LEU A 8 -12.00 -4.21 0.45
N HIS A 9 -13.28 -4.06 0.08
CA HIS A 9 -13.74 -2.93 -0.73
C HIS A 9 -13.71 -1.59 0.02
N ALA A 10 -14.04 -1.59 1.32
CA ALA A 10 -13.91 -0.39 2.14
C ALA A 10 -12.44 0.02 2.30
N ARG A 11 -11.57 -0.95 2.64
CA ARG A 11 -10.14 -0.70 2.83
C ARG A 11 -9.40 -0.35 1.54
N SER A 12 -9.79 -0.90 0.39
CA SER A 12 -9.22 -0.51 -0.90
C SER A 12 -9.56 0.94 -1.24
N ALA A 13 -10.79 1.39 -0.94
CA ALA A 13 -11.19 2.78 -1.13
C ALA A 13 -10.40 3.74 -0.22
N GLU A 14 -10.19 3.37 1.05
CA GLU A 14 -9.40 4.17 2.00
C GLU A 14 -7.92 4.24 1.60
N LEU A 15 -7.31 3.11 1.21
CA LEU A 15 -5.95 3.07 0.70
C LEU A 15 -5.80 3.96 -0.53
N ARG A 16 -6.75 3.88 -1.46
CA ARG A 16 -6.75 4.72 -2.67
C ARG A 16 -6.86 6.20 -2.33
N ALA A 17 -7.70 6.58 -1.37
CA ALA A 17 -7.82 7.97 -0.92
C ALA A 17 -6.51 8.47 -0.29
N ALA A 18 -5.87 7.65 0.56
CA ALA A 18 -4.59 7.98 1.17
C ALA A 18 -3.45 8.12 0.15
N LEU A 19 -3.41 7.24 -0.86
CA LEU A 19 -2.43 7.34 -1.94
C LEU A 19 -2.69 8.56 -2.83
N LEU A 20 -3.95 8.90 -3.09
CA LEU A 20 -4.31 10.09 -3.86
C LEU A 20 -3.88 11.39 -3.15
N ASP A 21 -4.01 11.44 -1.82
CA ASP A 21 -3.51 12.56 -0.99
C ASP A 21 -1.99 12.71 -1.11
N LEU A 22 -1.27 11.59 -1.25
CA LEU A 22 0.16 11.53 -1.51
C LEU A 22 0.54 11.77 -2.99
N GLY A 23 -0.44 12.04 -3.86
CA GLY A 23 -0.23 12.31 -5.29
C GLY A 23 -0.16 11.07 -6.19
N LEU A 24 -0.48 9.88 -5.66
CA LEU A 24 -0.46 8.62 -6.39
C LEU A 24 -1.88 8.14 -6.70
N ALA A 25 -2.27 8.24 -7.96
CA ALA A 25 -3.55 7.75 -8.44
C ALA A 25 -3.43 6.28 -8.87
N ILE A 26 -3.96 5.37 -8.05
CA ILE A 26 -4.09 3.95 -8.40
C ILE A 26 -5.55 3.55 -8.67
N THR A 27 -5.75 2.49 -9.45
CA THR A 27 -7.09 1.94 -9.68
C THR A 27 -7.59 1.13 -8.48
N ASP A 28 -8.92 0.99 -8.33
CA ASP A 28 -9.50 0.15 -7.26
C ASP A 28 -9.02 -1.31 -7.36
N ARG A 29 -8.89 -1.82 -8.58
CA ARG A 29 -8.38 -3.17 -8.84
C ARG A 29 -6.95 -3.34 -8.32
N GLU A 30 -6.09 -2.35 -8.56
CA GLU A 30 -4.72 -2.36 -8.03
C GLU A 30 -4.70 -2.26 -6.52
N ALA A 31 -5.45 -1.31 -5.94
CA ALA A 31 -5.55 -1.15 -4.49
C ALA A 31 -5.96 -2.47 -3.81
N ARG A 32 -6.93 -3.17 -4.42
CA ARG A 32 -7.43 -4.44 -3.96
C ARG A 32 -6.39 -5.56 -4.07
N THR A 33 -5.68 -5.67 -5.20
CA THR A 33 -4.62 -6.66 -5.38
C THR A 33 -3.48 -6.43 -4.38
N ILE A 34 -3.05 -5.19 -4.21
CA ILE A 34 -1.97 -4.81 -3.29
C ILE A 34 -2.35 -5.14 -1.84
N LEU A 35 -3.57 -4.79 -1.41
CA LEU A 35 -4.08 -5.18 -0.09
C LEU A 35 -4.20 -6.70 0.08
N ASP A 36 -4.63 -7.42 -0.96
CA ASP A 36 -4.77 -8.87 -0.93
C ASP A 36 -3.42 -9.55 -0.71
N ASP A 37 -2.42 -9.10 -1.46
CA ASP A 37 -1.04 -9.57 -1.43
C ASP A 37 -0.40 -9.29 -0.06
N GLN A 38 -0.50 -8.05 0.43
CA GLN A 38 0.00 -7.69 1.76
C GLN A 38 -0.61 -8.50 2.89
N LEU A 39 -1.92 -8.75 2.86
CA LEU A 39 -2.56 -9.60 3.87
C LEU A 39 -2.08 -11.05 3.81
N THR A 40 -1.74 -11.52 2.61
CA THR A 40 -1.20 -12.86 2.39
C THR A 40 0.23 -12.95 2.91
N GLU A 41 1.08 -11.98 2.55
CA GLU A 41 2.46 -11.88 3.04
C GLU A 41 2.52 -11.71 4.56
N TYR A 42 1.73 -10.79 5.11
CA TYR A 42 1.67 -10.56 6.55
C TYR A 42 1.16 -11.78 7.31
N GLY A 43 0.14 -12.46 6.77
CA GLY A 43 -0.35 -13.73 7.31
C GLY A 43 0.74 -14.80 7.35
N ALA A 44 1.54 -14.91 6.28
CA ALA A 44 2.66 -15.84 6.21
C ALA A 44 3.78 -15.50 7.20
N LEU A 45 4.16 -14.21 7.29
CA LEU A 45 5.24 -13.73 8.17
C LEU A 45 4.90 -13.87 9.64
N MET A 46 3.68 -13.50 10.05
CA MET A 46 3.23 -13.61 11.44
C MET A 46 2.66 -14.99 11.79
N ARG A 47 2.56 -15.90 10.82
CA ARG A 47 1.89 -17.21 10.96
C ARG A 47 0.46 -17.08 11.48
N VAL A 48 -0.24 -16.02 11.07
CA VAL A 48 -1.62 -15.77 11.45
C VAL A 48 -2.57 -16.03 10.29
N THR A 49 -3.83 -16.28 10.62
CA THR A 49 -4.85 -16.43 9.59
C THR A 49 -5.11 -15.09 8.91
N ARG A 50 -5.59 -15.16 7.66
CA ARG A 50 -6.01 -13.97 6.91
C ARG A 50 -7.07 -13.14 7.65
N GLN A 51 -7.91 -13.77 8.47
CA GLN A 51 -8.90 -13.07 9.28
C GLN A 51 -8.23 -12.26 10.41
N THR A 52 -7.24 -12.84 11.09
CA THR A 52 -6.45 -12.15 12.10
C THR A 52 -5.65 -10.99 11.50
N ALA A 53 -5.04 -11.21 10.33
CA ALA A 53 -4.35 -10.15 9.59
C ALA A 53 -5.28 -8.97 9.26
N GLN A 54 -6.52 -9.22 8.85
CA GLN A 54 -7.51 -8.17 8.59
C GLN A 54 -7.91 -7.41 9.87
N GLN A 55 -8.01 -8.10 11.00
CA GLN A 55 -8.32 -7.45 12.29
C GLN A 55 -7.16 -6.61 12.81
N ASP A 56 -5.94 -7.03 12.55
CA ASP A 56 -4.71 -6.31 12.91
C ASP A 56 -4.40 -5.14 11.95
N PHE A 57 -5.04 -5.11 10.79
CA PHE A 57 -4.91 -4.03 9.80
C PHE A 57 -5.79 -2.83 10.16
N THR A 58 -5.32 -2.05 11.13
CA THR A 58 -5.91 -0.79 11.59
C THR A 58 -5.69 0.35 10.61
N ASP A 59 -6.40 1.46 10.81
CA ASP A 59 -6.31 2.69 10.03
C ASP A 59 -4.89 3.29 10.06
N GLU A 60 -4.23 3.25 11.21
CA GLU A 60 -2.84 3.69 11.37
C GLU A 60 -1.89 2.86 10.50
N ARG A 61 -2.12 1.55 10.46
CA ARG A 61 -1.33 0.63 9.65
C ARG A 61 -1.58 0.83 8.15
N LEU A 62 -2.82 1.16 7.77
CA LEU A 62 -3.17 1.54 6.40
C LEU A 62 -2.42 2.81 5.97
N LEU A 63 -2.38 3.84 6.81
CA LEU A 63 -1.67 5.09 6.52
C LEU A 63 -0.15 4.87 6.43
N ALA A 64 0.43 4.08 7.34
CA ALA A 64 1.83 3.71 7.29
C ALA A 64 2.15 2.93 6.00
N PHE A 65 1.27 1.99 5.63
CA PHE A 65 1.41 1.21 4.41
C PHE A 65 1.32 2.08 3.15
N ALA A 66 0.34 2.99 3.07
CA ALA A 66 0.20 3.93 1.94
C ALA A 66 1.45 4.80 1.75
N ARG A 67 2.04 5.29 2.86
CA ARG A 67 3.29 6.07 2.83
C ARG A 67 4.47 5.23 2.36
N THR A 68 4.63 4.01 2.86
CA THR A 68 5.68 3.09 2.42
C THR A 68 5.54 2.74 0.93
N LEU A 69 4.32 2.48 0.46
CA LEU A 69 4.02 2.30 -0.96
C LEU A 69 4.45 3.52 -1.77
N ALA A 70 4.05 4.71 -1.32
CA ALA A 70 4.39 5.94 -2.02
C ALA A 70 5.89 6.17 -2.10
N LEU A 71 6.62 5.87 -1.02
CA LEU A 71 8.08 5.91 -1.00
C LEU A 71 8.71 4.87 -1.92
N SER A 72 8.24 3.63 -1.93
CA SER A 72 8.76 2.59 -2.82
C SER A 72 8.51 2.91 -4.29
N LEU A 73 7.30 3.36 -4.65
CA LEU A 73 6.97 3.81 -6.01
C LEU A 73 7.78 5.05 -6.41
N SER A 74 8.00 5.98 -5.48
CA SER A 74 8.82 7.18 -5.72
C SER A 74 10.32 6.88 -5.76
N ALA A 75 10.82 5.87 -5.07
CA ALA A 75 12.22 5.46 -5.09
C ALA A 75 12.61 4.75 -6.40
N GLU A 76 11.64 4.07 -7.02
CA GLU A 76 11.78 3.49 -8.36
C GLU A 76 11.67 4.56 -9.48
N ALA A 77 11.18 5.76 -9.18
CA ALA A 77 11.33 6.88 -10.09
C ALA A 77 12.80 7.28 -10.09
N PRO A 78 13.53 7.16 -11.22
CA PRO A 78 14.95 7.49 -11.25
C PRO A 78 15.08 8.96 -10.86
N GLY A 79 15.57 9.17 -9.64
CA GLY A 79 16.24 10.39 -9.26
C GLY A 79 17.36 10.58 -10.26
N ASN A 80 17.04 11.35 -11.28
CA ASN A 80 17.92 11.96 -12.25
C ASN A 80 19.18 12.44 -11.51
N SER A 81 20.23 11.61 -11.53
CA SER A 81 21.56 11.94 -11.06
C SER A 81 22.16 13.00 -11.99
N ASN A 82 21.56 14.19 -12.03
CA ASN A 82 22.24 15.41 -12.40
C ASN A 82 23.15 15.78 -11.23
N ALA A 83 24.23 15.01 -11.07
CA ALA A 83 25.38 15.48 -10.33
C ALA A 83 26.00 16.62 -11.17
N PRO A 84 26.18 17.84 -10.61
CA PRO A 84 26.82 18.91 -11.35
C PRO A 84 28.27 18.52 -11.65
N SER A 85 28.67 18.66 -12.92
CA SER A 85 30.05 18.49 -13.36
C SER A 85 31.01 19.34 -12.52
N PRO A 86 32.10 18.75 -12.01
CA PRO A 86 33.32 19.49 -11.74
C PRO A 86 34.34 19.14 -12.83
N TYR A 87 34.51 20.04 -13.81
CA TYR A 87 35.77 20.19 -14.54
C TYR A 87 36.83 20.69 -13.54
N PRO A 88 38.08 20.23 -13.68
CA PRO A 88 39.04 20.95 -14.52
C PRO A 88 39.71 20.11 -15.60
#